data_AF-A0A1V6FL86-F1
#
_entry.id   AF-A0A1V6FL86-F1
#
_cell.length_a   1.000
_cell.length_b   1.000
_cell.length_c   1.000
_cell.angle_alpha   90.00
_cell.angle_beta   90.00
_cell.angle_gamma   90.00
#
_symmetry.space_group_name_H-M   'P 1'
#
loop_
_entity.id
_entity.type
_entity.pdbx_description
1 polymer ?
#
loop_
_entity_poly.entity_id
_entity_poly.type
_entity_poly.pdbx_seq_one_letter_code
_entity_poly.pdbx_strand_id
1 'polypeptide(L)'
;MKLAAEKNLNRYSFPVVATKGKPLSHNKAFKQGDFQFLCEKGILGAKQFMVLDAVATLAIHSTYNYPITQKINCNDRIPTMNDQRVKNNSESFMSKAMLEYMVKDTYQTGKDVIPECYYRDGGLLSIDSKYGRMKGVRSITINDGFLRKNLSVFKKYSSAEISEMIQRTADCKIKMYYPIRCCENDSYINIPNRIYKFSSSFFRLIDVKPSKLSKNGFVLERKYTLIFDTVLGYSFLQNVLSCFTDLLPEKFYFMTEYGQLFYRLLILPYYKNVKNPIGLKEIKNRLVLKTSNTTMVRKTIKRILDELEANSFIRAPKEIKKEGEYYYAYIRLKWEEINK
;
A
#
# COMPACT_ATOMS: atom_id res chain seq x y z
N MET A 1 -15.74 4.34 2.29
CA MET A 1 -14.36 4.88 2.26
C MET A 1 -14.24 6.01 1.24
N LYS A 2 -13.96 7.24 1.69
CA LYS A 2 -13.75 8.42 0.83
C LYS A 2 -12.25 8.60 0.58
N LEU A 3 -11.86 8.91 -0.65
CA LEU A 3 -10.53 8.70 -1.25
C LEU A 3 -9.40 9.57 -0.68
N ALA A 4 -8.17 9.06 -0.80
CA ALA A 4 -6.90 9.80 -0.70
C ALA A 4 -6.19 9.82 -2.06
N ALA A 5 -5.42 10.89 -2.28
CA ALA A 5 -4.88 11.37 -3.54
C ALA A 5 -3.90 10.41 -4.26
N GLU A 6 -3.69 10.67 -5.56
CA GLU A 6 -2.85 9.88 -6.46
C GLU A 6 -1.37 10.24 -6.30
N LYS A 7 -0.56 9.31 -5.78
CA LYS A 7 0.79 9.63 -5.31
C LYS A 7 1.90 8.77 -5.91
N ASN A 8 1.55 7.89 -6.86
CA ASN A 8 2.48 6.99 -7.57
C ASN A 8 3.28 6.08 -6.63
N LEU A 9 2.78 5.84 -5.41
CA LEU A 9 3.51 5.10 -4.37
C LEU A 9 3.67 3.61 -4.76
N ASN A 10 2.68 3.08 -5.48
CA ASN A 10 2.67 1.71 -5.99
C ASN A 10 3.41 1.54 -7.34
N ARG A 11 4.06 2.59 -7.87
CA ARG A 11 4.75 2.50 -9.17
C ARG A 11 5.82 1.42 -9.22
N TYR A 12 6.50 1.24 -8.10
CA TYR A 12 7.69 0.40 -7.97
C TYR A 12 7.39 -0.93 -7.26
N SER A 13 6.11 -1.27 -7.08
CA SER A 13 5.70 -2.58 -6.57
C SER A 13 5.33 -3.54 -7.70
N PHE A 14 5.46 -4.83 -7.43
CA PHE A 14 5.06 -5.92 -8.31
C PHE A 14 4.26 -6.95 -7.51
N PRO A 15 3.29 -7.63 -8.13
CA PRO A 15 2.59 -8.71 -7.45
C PRO A 15 3.53 -9.92 -7.35
N VAL A 16 3.58 -10.53 -6.16
CA VAL A 16 4.36 -11.74 -5.87
C VAL A 16 3.43 -12.96 -5.81
N VAL A 17 2.36 -12.91 -6.58
CA VAL A 17 1.37 -13.98 -6.71
C VAL A 17 1.12 -14.22 -8.19
N ALA A 18 1.15 -15.48 -8.59
CA ALA A 18 0.69 -15.93 -9.88
C ALA A 18 -0.84 -16.07 -9.90
N THR A 19 -1.37 -16.43 -11.07
CA THR A 19 -2.76 -16.84 -11.30
C THR A 19 -3.30 -17.71 -10.16
N LYS A 20 -4.49 -17.37 -9.64
CA LYS A 20 -5.19 -18.06 -8.55
C LYS A 20 -4.47 -18.01 -7.19
N GLY A 21 -3.70 -16.96 -6.92
CA GLY A 21 -3.06 -16.75 -5.61
C GLY A 21 -1.89 -17.68 -5.31
N LYS A 22 -1.38 -18.43 -6.30
CA LYS A 22 -0.20 -19.28 -6.12
C LYS A 22 1.03 -18.39 -5.91
N PRO A 23 1.77 -18.52 -4.79
CA PRO A 23 3.01 -17.76 -4.60
C PRO A 23 3.96 -17.92 -5.79
N LEU A 24 4.62 -16.83 -6.19
CA LEU A 24 5.77 -16.95 -7.08
C LEU A 24 6.96 -17.50 -6.29
N SER A 25 7.94 -18.06 -7.00
CA SER A 25 9.22 -18.38 -6.37
C SER A 25 9.80 -17.11 -5.77
N HIS A 26 10.14 -17.17 -4.48
CA HIS A 26 10.86 -16.09 -3.80
C HIS A 26 12.15 -15.76 -4.55
N ASN A 27 12.67 -14.55 -4.34
CA ASN A 27 13.92 -14.07 -4.92
C ASN A 27 13.90 -13.79 -6.44
N LYS A 28 12.72 -13.78 -7.07
CA LYS A 28 12.60 -13.22 -8.43
C LYS A 28 12.70 -11.70 -8.38
N ALA A 29 13.80 -11.16 -8.89
CA ALA A 29 13.96 -9.72 -9.06
C ALA A 29 13.18 -9.23 -10.27
N PHE A 30 12.38 -8.19 -10.07
CA PHE A 30 11.72 -7.43 -11.12
C PHE A 30 12.48 -6.12 -11.30
N LYS A 31 12.75 -5.73 -12.54
CA LYS A 31 13.49 -4.50 -12.87
C LYS A 31 12.68 -3.62 -13.81
N GLN A 32 12.69 -2.32 -13.57
CA GLN A 32 12.14 -1.30 -14.47
C GLN A 32 13.00 -0.03 -14.39
N GLY A 33 13.85 0.21 -15.40
CA GLY A 33 14.90 1.22 -15.32
C GLY A 33 15.88 0.90 -14.19
N ASP A 34 16.24 1.90 -13.39
CA ASP A 34 17.13 1.76 -12.23
C ASP A 34 16.46 1.12 -11.00
N PHE A 35 15.15 0.88 -11.07
CA PHE A 35 14.39 0.36 -9.94
C PHE A 35 14.33 -1.16 -9.96
N GLN A 36 14.61 -1.75 -8.80
CA GLN A 36 14.42 -3.17 -8.53
C GLN A 36 13.25 -3.37 -7.56
N PHE A 37 12.57 -4.50 -7.69
CA PHE A 37 11.66 -5.03 -6.67
C PHE A 37 11.99 -6.50 -6.47
N LEU A 38 12.09 -6.92 -5.21
CA LEU A 38 12.32 -8.31 -4.82
C LEU A 38 11.40 -8.63 -3.65
N CYS A 39 10.78 -9.80 -3.67
CA CYS A 39 10.14 -10.37 -2.50
C CYS A 39 10.92 -11.61 -2.08
N GLU A 40 11.53 -11.55 -0.90
CA GLU A 40 12.38 -12.61 -0.35
C GLU A 40 11.58 -13.60 0.49
N LYS A 41 10.45 -13.16 1.06
CA LYS A 41 9.54 -14.02 1.84
C LYS A 41 8.10 -13.54 1.70
N GLY A 42 7.17 -14.50 1.70
CA GLY A 42 5.73 -14.22 1.74
C GLY A 42 5.17 -13.86 0.36
N ILE A 43 3.94 -13.35 0.37
CA ILE A 43 3.22 -12.95 -0.85
C ILE A 43 2.82 -11.49 -0.76
N LEU A 44 2.77 -10.80 -1.90
CA LEU A 44 2.21 -9.46 -2.04
C LEU A 44 1.26 -9.46 -3.24
N GLY A 45 -0.03 -9.63 -2.97
CA GLY A 45 -1.09 -9.63 -3.99
C GLY A 45 -2.20 -8.61 -3.69
N ALA A 46 -3.29 -8.69 -4.43
CA ALA A 46 -4.46 -7.80 -4.26
C ALA A 46 -4.97 -7.78 -2.81
N LYS A 47 -5.05 -8.96 -2.18
CA LYS A 47 -5.48 -9.11 -0.78
C LYS A 47 -4.53 -8.43 0.22
N GLN A 48 -3.21 -8.52 0.02
CA GLN A 48 -2.24 -7.86 0.90
C GLN A 48 -2.27 -6.34 0.72
N PHE A 49 -2.41 -5.83 -0.52
CA PHE A 49 -2.65 -4.40 -0.74
C PHE A 49 -3.94 -3.93 -0.06
N MET A 50 -5.02 -4.72 -0.12
CA MET A 50 -6.28 -4.42 0.58
C MET A 50 -6.09 -4.33 2.10
N VAL A 51 -5.27 -5.20 2.71
CA VAL A 51 -4.91 -5.11 4.13
C VAL A 51 -4.16 -3.80 4.42
N LEU A 52 -3.15 -3.46 3.61
CA LEU A 52 -2.40 -2.20 3.76
C LEU A 52 -3.30 -0.97 3.63
N ASP A 53 -4.25 -0.97 2.70
CA ASP A 53 -5.19 0.14 2.53
C ASP A 53 -6.15 0.26 3.72
N ALA A 54 -6.61 -0.88 4.27
CA ALA A 54 -7.43 -0.89 5.48
C ALA A 54 -6.65 -0.34 6.69
N VAL A 55 -5.40 -0.78 6.86
CA VAL A 55 -4.49 -0.26 7.90
C VAL A 55 -4.27 1.24 7.74
N ALA A 56 -3.99 1.71 6.52
CA ALA A 56 -3.78 3.13 6.22
C ALA A 56 -5.05 3.96 6.54
N THR A 57 -6.21 3.46 6.16
CA THR A 57 -7.51 4.08 6.42
C THR A 57 -7.74 4.24 7.92
N LEU A 58 -7.49 3.17 8.70
CA LEU A 58 -7.60 3.21 10.16
C LEU A 58 -6.61 4.19 10.78
N ALA A 59 -5.35 4.21 10.31
CA ALA A 59 -4.32 5.12 10.80
C ALA A 59 -4.69 6.59 10.58
N ILE A 60 -5.22 6.92 9.39
CA ILE A 60 -5.71 8.27 9.06
C ILE A 60 -6.85 8.66 9.99
N HIS A 61 -7.91 7.84 10.08
CA HIS A 61 -9.07 8.19 10.90
C HIS A 61 -8.73 8.24 12.38
N SER A 62 -7.87 7.34 12.88
CA SER A 62 -7.38 7.39 14.26
C SER A 62 -6.56 8.63 14.55
N THR A 63 -5.83 9.17 13.57
CA THR A 63 -4.98 10.35 13.79
C THR A 63 -5.77 11.64 13.66
N TYR A 64 -6.65 11.73 12.65
CA TYR A 64 -7.23 13.02 12.25
C TYR A 64 -8.70 13.21 12.60
N ASN A 65 -9.47 12.12 12.73
CA ASN A 65 -10.91 12.21 12.94
C ASN A 65 -11.27 11.82 14.38
N TYR A 66 -10.68 10.76 14.92
CA TYR A 66 -10.92 10.29 16.28
C TYR A 66 -10.76 11.39 17.35
N PRO A 67 -9.73 12.25 17.34
CA PRO A 67 -9.63 13.33 18.34
C PRO A 67 -10.83 14.31 18.35
N ILE A 68 -11.55 14.40 17.23
CA ILE A 68 -12.70 15.30 17.06
C ILE A 68 -14.00 14.56 17.35
N THR A 69 -14.18 13.38 16.76
CA THR A 69 -15.43 12.62 16.78
C THR A 69 -15.53 11.63 17.94
N GLN A 70 -14.41 11.38 18.63
CA GLN A 70 -14.26 10.34 19.65
C GLN A 70 -14.62 8.92 19.16
N LYS A 71 -14.68 8.72 17.84
CA LYS A 71 -15.06 7.47 17.19
C LYS A 71 -14.42 7.33 15.83
N ILE A 72 -13.88 6.15 15.54
CA ILE A 72 -13.39 5.84 14.19
C ILE A 72 -14.57 5.45 13.30
N ASN A 73 -14.81 6.24 12.25
CA ASN A 73 -15.73 5.92 11.15
C ASN A 73 -15.00 6.02 9.82
N CYS A 74 -14.84 4.88 9.12
CA CYS A 74 -14.10 4.80 7.86
C CYS A 74 -14.83 5.46 6.65
N ASN A 75 -16.00 6.05 6.90
CA ASN A 75 -16.75 6.83 5.91
C ASN A 75 -16.61 8.34 6.10
N ASP A 76 -15.98 8.78 7.17
CA ASP A 76 -15.69 10.18 7.39
C ASP A 76 -14.76 10.73 6.30
N ARG A 77 -14.73 12.06 6.17
CA ARG A 77 -13.82 12.71 5.23
C ARG A 77 -12.37 12.40 5.59
N ILE A 78 -11.58 12.00 4.60
CA ILE A 78 -10.13 11.92 4.69
C ILE A 78 -9.56 13.34 4.47
N PRO A 79 -8.68 13.84 5.35
CA PRO A 79 -8.06 15.15 5.16
C PRO A 79 -7.16 15.15 3.92
N THR A 80 -6.91 16.34 3.38
CA THR A 80 -6.01 16.51 2.23
C THR A 80 -4.65 17.03 2.69
N MET A 81 -3.66 16.96 1.82
CA MET A 81 -2.33 17.50 2.13
C MET A 81 -2.29 19.01 2.41
N ASN A 82 -3.35 19.74 2.01
CA ASN A 82 -3.51 21.17 2.28
C ASN A 82 -4.10 21.45 3.67
N ASP A 83 -4.55 20.42 4.40
CA ASP A 83 -5.03 20.57 5.78
C ASP A 83 -3.84 20.85 6.72
N GLN A 84 -3.92 21.92 7.51
CA GLN A 84 -2.84 22.30 8.43
C GLN A 84 -2.53 21.20 9.44
N ARG A 85 -3.52 20.41 9.87
CA ARG A 85 -3.31 19.28 10.78
C ARG A 85 -2.46 18.20 10.14
N VAL A 86 -2.60 18.00 8.83
CA VAL A 86 -1.79 17.02 8.07
C VAL A 86 -0.36 17.53 7.94
N LYS A 87 -0.16 18.80 7.60
CA LYS A 87 1.17 19.40 7.54
C LYS A 87 1.91 19.31 8.89
N ASN A 88 1.24 19.74 9.97
CA ASN A 88 1.81 19.70 11.31
C ASN A 88 2.15 18.27 11.74
N ASN A 89 1.28 17.28 11.47
CA ASN A 89 1.56 15.89 11.82
C ASN A 89 2.64 15.26 10.93
N SER A 90 2.71 15.62 9.64
CA SER A 90 3.74 15.16 8.71
C SER A 90 5.13 15.61 9.14
N GLU A 91 5.25 16.88 9.54
CA GLU A 91 6.50 17.48 10.05
C GLU A 91 6.86 16.94 11.44
N SER A 92 5.88 16.84 12.34
CA SER A 92 6.09 16.41 13.74
C SER A 92 6.33 14.91 13.92
N PHE A 93 6.28 14.12 12.85
CA PHE A 93 6.53 12.69 12.92
C PHE A 93 8.00 12.37 12.67
N MET A 94 8.58 12.92 11.58
CA MET A 94 10.02 12.98 11.33
C MET A 94 10.34 14.17 10.42
N SER A 95 11.35 14.94 10.79
CA SER A 95 11.95 15.92 9.89
C SER A 95 12.65 15.25 8.71
N LYS A 96 13.01 16.06 7.70
CA LYS A 96 13.84 15.62 6.59
C LYS A 96 15.17 15.04 7.07
N ALA A 97 15.87 15.74 7.96
CA ALA A 97 17.18 15.35 8.45
C ALA A 97 17.15 13.97 9.14
N MET A 98 16.13 13.72 9.97
CA MET A 98 15.94 12.42 10.61
C MET A 98 15.63 11.30 9.61
N LEU A 99 14.78 11.59 8.62
CA LEU A 99 14.44 10.64 7.56
C LEU A 99 15.67 10.25 6.72
N GLU A 100 16.47 11.23 6.32
CA GLU A 100 17.70 11.02 5.57
C GLU A 100 18.74 10.25 6.39
N TYR A 101 18.87 10.57 7.67
CA TYR A 101 19.73 9.85 8.60
C TYR A 101 19.29 8.39 8.78
N MET A 102 18.01 8.14 9.06
CA MET A 102 17.45 6.79 9.18
C MET A 102 17.74 6.00 7.89
N VAL A 103 17.43 6.55 6.72
CA VAL A 103 17.70 5.88 5.43
C VAL A 103 19.19 5.58 5.30
N LYS A 104 20.08 6.56 5.55
CA LYS A 104 21.53 6.37 5.41
C LYS A 104 22.08 5.30 6.37
N ASP A 105 21.77 5.40 7.65
CA ASP A 105 22.25 4.48 8.69
C ASP A 105 21.75 3.06 8.44
N THR A 106 20.47 2.90 8.11
CA THR A 106 19.89 1.59 7.80
C THR A 106 20.60 0.91 6.62
N TYR A 107 21.06 1.67 5.63
CA TYR A 107 21.84 1.13 4.52
C TYR A 107 23.29 0.81 4.86
N GLN A 108 23.85 1.46 5.88
CA GLN A 108 25.18 1.15 6.38
C GLN A 108 25.12 -0.14 7.21
N THR A 109 24.12 -0.26 8.07
CA THR A 109 23.97 -1.40 8.99
C THR A 109 23.29 -2.62 8.38
N GLY A 110 22.46 -2.44 7.35
CA GLY A 110 21.67 -3.51 6.73
C GLY A 110 20.57 -4.08 7.63
N LYS A 111 20.17 -3.37 8.70
CA LYS A 111 19.16 -3.83 9.67
C LYS A 111 17.78 -3.31 9.31
N ASP A 112 16.74 -4.15 9.39
CA ASP A 112 15.36 -3.75 9.07
C ASP A 112 14.70 -2.94 10.20
N VAL A 113 14.96 -3.32 11.44
CA VAL A 113 14.33 -2.72 12.63
C VAL A 113 15.10 -1.45 13.02
N ILE A 114 14.36 -0.36 13.16
CA ILE A 114 14.90 0.94 13.60
C ILE A 114 15.33 0.83 15.07
N PRO A 115 16.57 1.26 15.41
CA PRO A 115 17.08 1.16 16.78
C PRO A 115 16.24 1.91 17.81
N GLU A 116 16.03 1.30 18.99
CA GLU A 116 15.25 1.94 20.06
C GLU A 116 15.81 3.29 20.52
N CYS A 117 17.13 3.47 20.44
CA CYS A 117 17.79 4.73 20.81
C CYS A 117 17.31 5.91 19.96
N TYR A 118 16.81 5.68 18.75
CA TYR A 118 16.31 6.76 17.88
C TYR A 118 15.01 7.36 18.40
N TYR A 119 14.29 6.65 19.28
CA TYR A 119 13.03 7.12 19.86
C TYR A 119 13.20 7.80 21.22
N ARG A 120 14.39 7.74 21.83
CA ARG A 120 14.67 8.30 23.15
C ARG A 120 14.93 9.79 23.06
N ASP A 121 14.41 10.56 24.02
CA ASP A 121 14.65 12.00 24.10
C ASP A 121 16.15 12.29 24.08
N GLY A 122 16.57 13.22 23.22
CA GLY A 122 17.96 13.60 23.07
C GLY A 122 18.82 12.68 22.19
N GLY A 123 18.34 11.48 21.84
CA GLY A 123 19.12 10.43 21.16
C GLY A 123 19.63 10.80 19.76
N LEU A 124 19.03 11.81 19.14
CA LEU A 124 19.35 12.29 17.79
C LEU A 124 19.51 13.83 17.72
N LEU A 125 19.86 14.50 18.83
CA LEU A 125 20.06 15.97 18.84
C LEU A 125 21.15 16.45 17.87
N SER A 126 22.18 15.63 17.64
CA SER A 126 23.23 15.93 16.66
C SER A 126 22.74 15.87 15.20
N ILE A 127 21.61 15.22 14.95
CA ILE A 127 21.00 15.07 13.63
C ILE A 127 19.92 16.14 13.41
N ASP A 128 19.13 16.41 14.44
CA ASP A 128 18.04 17.37 14.41
C ASP A 128 17.88 18.00 15.80
N SER A 129 18.26 19.26 15.91
CA SER A 129 18.19 20.01 17.16
C SER A 129 16.78 20.43 17.55
N LYS A 130 15.82 20.46 16.61
CA LYS A 130 14.44 20.86 16.84
C LYS A 130 13.66 19.77 17.57
N TYR A 131 13.80 18.52 17.13
CA TYR A 131 13.07 17.39 17.70
C TYR A 131 13.94 16.45 18.54
N GLY A 132 15.22 16.27 18.19
CA GLY A 132 16.17 15.47 18.96
C GLY A 132 15.88 13.96 19.06
N ARG A 133 14.78 13.48 18.47
CA ARG A 133 14.39 12.06 18.39
C ARG A 133 13.30 11.80 17.34
N MET A 134 13.21 10.55 16.88
CA MET A 134 12.07 10.06 16.11
C MET A 134 10.84 9.90 17.02
N LYS A 135 9.64 10.09 16.46
CA LYS A 135 8.41 9.80 17.21
C LYS A 135 8.32 8.31 17.51
N GLY A 136 7.85 7.99 18.72
CA GLY A 136 7.77 6.62 19.21
C GLY A 136 7.04 5.69 18.23
N VAL A 137 7.49 4.44 18.21
CA VAL A 137 6.93 3.39 17.36
C VAL A 137 5.42 3.36 17.51
N ARG A 138 4.70 3.52 16.39
CA ARG A 138 3.25 3.38 16.40
C ARG A 138 2.89 1.90 16.41
N SER A 139 1.94 1.56 17.26
CA SER A 139 1.19 0.32 17.15
C SER A 139 -0.25 0.62 16.74
N ILE A 140 -0.81 -0.23 15.89
CA ILE A 140 -2.23 -0.17 15.51
C ILE A 140 -2.86 -1.48 15.89
N THR A 141 -3.93 -1.38 16.68
CA THR A 141 -4.77 -2.52 17.01
C THR A 141 -5.91 -2.61 16.01
N ILE A 142 -6.05 -3.77 15.36
CA ILE A 142 -7.13 -4.05 14.42
C ILE A 142 -8.00 -5.17 14.97
N ASN A 143 -9.30 -5.11 14.72
CA ASN A 143 -10.24 -6.17 15.03
C ASN A 143 -11.02 -6.51 13.76
N ASP A 144 -11.11 -7.79 13.41
CA ASP A 144 -11.80 -8.21 12.17
C ASP A 144 -13.31 -7.96 12.20
N GLY A 145 -13.96 -8.01 13.37
CA GLY A 145 -15.34 -7.56 13.56
C GLY A 145 -15.51 -6.08 13.21
N PHE A 146 -14.59 -5.23 13.67
CA PHE A 146 -14.54 -3.81 13.30
C PHE A 146 -14.32 -3.62 11.79
N LEU A 147 -13.39 -4.37 11.19
CA LEU A 147 -13.15 -4.33 9.73
C LEU A 147 -14.43 -4.69 8.97
N ARG A 148 -15.08 -5.81 9.28
CA ARG A 148 -16.33 -6.25 8.64
C ARG A 148 -17.46 -5.24 8.79
N LYS A 149 -17.52 -4.52 9.92
CA LYS A 149 -18.52 -3.48 10.18
C LYS A 149 -18.28 -2.21 9.37
N ASN A 150 -17.03 -1.77 9.27
CA ASN A 150 -16.68 -0.45 8.72
C ASN A 150 -16.19 -0.47 7.26
N LEU A 151 -15.75 -1.63 6.77
CA LEU A 151 -15.24 -1.86 5.43
C LEU A 151 -15.96 -3.10 4.86
N SER A 152 -17.03 -2.89 4.09
CA SER A 152 -17.96 -3.96 3.72
C SER A 152 -17.30 -5.06 2.89
N VAL A 153 -16.22 -4.77 2.17
CA VAL A 153 -15.44 -5.80 1.45
C VAL A 153 -14.94 -6.91 2.37
N PHE A 154 -14.72 -6.63 3.65
CA PHE A 154 -14.28 -7.65 4.61
C PHE A 154 -15.41 -8.62 5.01
N LYS A 155 -16.68 -8.28 4.80
CA LYS A 155 -17.83 -9.13 5.18
C LYS A 155 -17.84 -10.49 4.48
N LYS A 156 -17.25 -10.58 3.29
CA LYS A 156 -17.16 -11.84 2.52
C LYS A 156 -16.06 -12.79 3.02
N TYR A 157 -15.23 -12.34 3.97
CA TYR A 157 -14.15 -13.16 4.53
C TYR A 157 -14.48 -13.55 5.97
N SER A 158 -14.28 -14.82 6.27
CA SER A 158 -14.31 -15.35 7.63
C SER A 158 -13.18 -14.76 8.50
N SER A 159 -13.31 -14.90 9.81
CA SER A 159 -12.25 -14.49 10.74
C SER A 159 -10.91 -15.18 10.46
N ALA A 160 -10.95 -16.46 10.05
CA ALA A 160 -9.77 -17.23 9.70
C ALA A 160 -9.09 -16.68 8.43
N GLU A 161 -9.87 -16.37 7.39
CA GLU A 161 -9.34 -15.79 6.15
C GLU A 161 -8.74 -14.39 6.37
N ILE A 162 -9.39 -13.55 7.19
CA ILE A 162 -8.83 -12.22 7.53
C ILE A 162 -7.51 -12.38 8.31
N SER A 163 -7.47 -13.31 9.26
CA SER A 163 -6.24 -13.62 10.02
C SER A 163 -5.11 -14.04 9.09
N GLU A 164 -5.41 -14.93 8.13
CA GLU A 164 -4.44 -15.38 7.14
C GLU A 164 -3.97 -14.24 6.23
N MET A 165 -4.88 -13.37 5.78
CA MET A 165 -4.54 -12.20 4.98
C MET A 165 -3.58 -11.26 5.73
N ILE A 166 -3.85 -10.96 7.00
CA ILE A 166 -3.02 -10.09 7.85
C ILE A 166 -1.66 -10.75 8.10
N GLN A 167 -1.63 -12.03 8.50
CA GLN A 167 -0.41 -12.78 8.75
C GLN A 167 0.50 -12.81 7.51
N ARG A 168 -0.07 -13.14 6.34
CA ARG A 168 0.67 -13.15 5.06
C ARG A 168 1.21 -11.78 4.67
N THR A 169 0.51 -10.70 5.05
CA THR A 169 0.99 -9.33 4.83
C THR A 169 2.18 -9.02 5.76
N ALA A 170 2.13 -9.44 7.03
CA ALA A 170 3.22 -9.27 7.99
C ALA A 170 4.47 -10.07 7.62
N ASP A 171 4.29 -11.30 7.11
CA ASP A 171 5.38 -12.19 6.69
C ASP A 171 6.07 -11.73 5.40
N CYS A 172 5.49 -10.75 4.70
CA CYS A 172 6.04 -10.24 3.46
C CYS A 172 7.33 -9.47 3.73
N LYS A 173 8.43 -9.92 3.14
CA LYS A 173 9.76 -9.29 3.19
C LYS A 173 10.17 -8.88 1.79
N ILE A 174 10.33 -7.57 1.58
CA ILE A 174 10.58 -6.99 0.27
C ILE A 174 11.80 -6.08 0.25
N LYS A 175 12.43 -6.00 -0.92
CA LYS A 175 13.43 -5.00 -1.29
C LYS A 175 12.83 -4.16 -2.42
N MET A 176 12.62 -2.88 -2.18
CA MET A 176 11.94 -2.00 -3.13
C MET A 176 12.40 -0.55 -3.01
N TYR A 177 12.14 0.24 -4.05
CA TYR A 177 12.14 1.70 -3.89
C TYR A 177 10.79 2.15 -3.37
N TYR A 178 10.79 2.83 -2.23
CA TYR A 178 9.59 3.30 -1.55
C TYR A 178 9.81 4.74 -1.08
N PRO A 179 9.46 5.75 -1.90
CA PRO A 179 9.73 7.15 -1.54
C PRO A 179 8.99 7.54 -0.26
N ILE A 180 9.62 8.39 0.54
CA ILE A 180 9.05 8.89 1.79
C ILE A 180 8.69 10.35 1.63
N ARG A 181 7.45 10.73 1.96
CA ARG A 181 7.00 12.12 1.92
C ARG A 181 6.97 12.71 3.32
N CYS A 182 7.50 13.92 3.45
CA CYS A 182 7.38 14.73 4.65
C CYS A 182 7.10 16.19 4.26
N CYS A 183 6.49 16.92 5.19
CA CYS A 183 6.30 18.36 5.12
C CYS A 183 7.43 19.02 5.91
N GLU A 184 8.10 19.99 5.30
CA GLU A 184 9.16 20.79 5.92
C GLU A 184 8.97 22.24 5.44
N ASN A 185 8.90 23.18 6.38
CA ASN A 185 8.66 24.60 6.08
C ASN A 185 7.45 24.81 5.15
N ASP A 186 6.31 24.22 5.51
CA ASP A 186 5.05 24.23 4.74
C ASP A 186 5.10 23.62 3.33
N SER A 187 6.24 23.02 2.96
CA SER A 187 6.47 22.43 1.64
C SER A 187 6.69 20.94 1.75
N TYR A 188 6.04 20.19 0.87
CA TYR A 188 6.23 18.74 0.84
C TYR A 188 7.39 18.34 -0.07
N ILE A 189 8.24 17.47 0.46
CA ILE A 189 9.36 16.86 -0.26
C ILE A 189 9.21 15.34 -0.30
N ASN A 190 9.79 14.71 -1.32
CA ASN A 190 9.86 13.26 -1.44
C ASN A 190 11.33 12.83 -1.31
N ILE A 191 11.65 12.12 -0.24
CA ILE A 191 12.99 11.58 0.03
C ILE A 191 13.11 10.22 -0.67
N PRO A 192 14.15 10.01 -1.48
CA PRO A 192 14.42 8.71 -2.09
C PRO A 192 14.79 7.67 -1.02
N ASN A 193 14.04 6.57 -0.95
CA ASN A 193 14.37 5.42 -0.11
C ASN A 193 14.36 4.13 -0.95
N ARG A 194 15.56 3.66 -1.27
CA ARG A 194 15.88 2.50 -2.14
C ARG A 194 16.27 1.28 -1.30
N ILE A 195 15.32 0.60 -0.67
CA ILE A 195 15.52 -0.55 0.23
C ILE A 195 16.10 -1.76 -0.54
N TYR A 196 17.39 -1.63 -0.89
CA TYR A 196 18.36 -2.45 -1.63
C TYR A 196 19.03 -3.59 -0.88
N LYS A 197 19.58 -3.21 0.27
CA LYS A 197 20.63 -3.99 0.93
C LYS A 197 20.06 -5.02 1.91
N PHE A 198 18.82 -4.81 2.37
CA PHE A 198 18.15 -5.63 3.36
C PHE A 198 16.67 -5.77 2.99
N SER A 199 16.04 -6.83 3.48
CA SER A 199 14.60 -7.03 3.33
C SER A 199 13.83 -6.31 4.42
N SER A 200 12.72 -5.69 4.05
CA SER A 200 11.87 -4.97 4.99
C SER A 200 10.40 -5.40 4.89
N SER A 201 9.64 -5.24 5.98
CA SER A 201 8.20 -5.52 6.04
C SER A 201 7.41 -4.25 6.30
N PHE A 202 6.14 -4.20 5.88
CA PHE A 202 5.26 -3.06 6.18
C PHE A 202 4.86 -2.96 7.66
N PHE A 203 4.88 -4.07 8.38
CA PHE A 203 4.67 -4.11 9.83
C PHE A 203 5.11 -5.47 10.37
N ARG A 204 5.34 -5.56 11.68
CA ARG A 204 5.40 -6.84 12.39
C ARG A 204 4.08 -7.08 13.11
N LEU A 205 3.65 -8.33 13.17
CA LEU A 205 2.48 -8.76 13.92
C LEU A 205 2.96 -9.27 15.28
N ILE A 206 2.57 -8.60 16.36
CA ILE A 206 3.05 -8.91 17.71
C ILE A 206 2.09 -9.82 18.46
N ASP A 207 0.80 -9.67 18.22
CA ASP A 207 -0.23 -10.38 18.98
C ASP A 207 -1.45 -10.68 18.11
N VAL A 208 -2.01 -11.88 18.27
CA VAL A 208 -3.23 -12.34 17.61
C VAL A 208 -4.06 -13.08 18.64
N LYS A 209 -5.15 -12.46 19.09
CA LYS A 209 -6.02 -13.02 20.14
C LYS A 209 -7.45 -13.16 19.67
N PRO A 210 -8.15 -14.26 20.00
CA PRO A 210 -9.59 -14.31 19.89
C PRO A 210 -10.21 -13.16 20.70
N SER A 211 -11.11 -12.41 20.08
CA SER A 211 -11.89 -11.37 20.78
C SER A 211 -13.36 -11.75 20.93
N LYS A 212 -13.83 -12.75 20.18
CA LYS A 212 -15.18 -13.28 20.27
C LYS A 212 -15.21 -14.75 19.87
N LEU A 213 -15.89 -15.57 20.67
CA LEU A 213 -16.11 -16.99 20.42
C LEU A 213 -17.60 -17.27 20.19
N SER A 214 -17.90 -18.32 19.44
CA SER A 214 -19.25 -18.88 19.34
C SER A 214 -19.58 -19.69 20.59
N LYS A 215 -20.87 -20.07 20.75
CA LYS A 215 -21.30 -20.98 21.83
C LYS A 215 -20.55 -22.31 21.82
N ASN A 216 -20.10 -22.76 20.64
CA ASN A 216 -19.38 -24.02 20.45
C ASN A 216 -17.85 -23.84 20.46
N GLY A 217 -17.34 -22.67 20.92
CA GLY A 217 -15.90 -22.41 21.05
C GLY A 217 -15.18 -21.98 19.77
N PHE A 218 -15.88 -21.86 18.63
CA PHE A 218 -15.26 -21.40 17.38
C PHE A 218 -14.94 -19.91 17.42
N VAL A 219 -13.75 -19.52 16.94
CA VAL A 219 -13.33 -18.11 16.90
C VAL A 219 -14.12 -17.35 15.83
N LEU A 220 -14.95 -16.39 16.27
CA LEU A 220 -15.74 -15.53 15.40
C LEU A 220 -15.04 -14.21 15.08
N GLU A 221 -14.23 -13.70 16.01
CA GLU A 221 -13.47 -12.46 15.85
C GLU A 221 -12.09 -12.58 16.49
N ARG A 222 -11.12 -11.87 15.92
CA ARG A 222 -9.73 -11.76 16.37
C ARG A 222 -9.30 -10.30 16.45
N LYS A 223 -8.44 -10.03 17.42
CA LYS A 223 -7.73 -8.76 17.62
C LYS A 223 -6.26 -8.95 17.25
N TYR A 224 -5.71 -8.01 16.50
CA TYR A 224 -4.35 -8.02 15.96
C TYR A 224 -3.61 -6.78 16.43
N THR A 225 -2.39 -6.94 16.94
CA THR A 225 -1.51 -5.81 17.29
C THR A 225 -0.40 -5.71 16.27
N LEU A 226 -0.44 -4.67 15.44
CA LEU A 226 0.56 -4.37 14.41
C LEU A 226 1.55 -3.34 14.95
N ILE A 227 2.84 -3.52 14.70
CA ILE A 227 3.89 -2.57 15.06
C ILE A 227 4.68 -2.15 13.82
N PHE A 228 5.00 -0.86 13.72
CA PHE A 228 5.62 -0.23 12.55
C PHE A 228 7.02 0.32 12.87
N ASP A 229 7.91 -0.57 13.30
CA ASP A 229 9.29 -0.28 13.69
C ASP A 229 10.33 -0.72 12.65
N THR A 230 9.87 -1.32 11.55
CA THR A 230 10.70 -1.60 10.37
C THR A 230 10.86 -0.32 9.55
N VAL A 231 11.94 -0.20 8.78
CA VAL A 231 12.17 0.97 7.93
C VAL A 231 11.05 1.18 6.92
N LEU A 232 10.58 0.11 6.27
CA LEU A 232 9.43 0.19 5.37
C LEU A 232 8.13 0.49 6.11
N GLY A 233 7.92 -0.09 7.30
CA GLY A 233 6.69 0.13 8.07
C GLY A 233 6.57 1.55 8.61
N TYR A 234 7.67 2.10 9.10
CA TYR A 234 7.75 3.49 9.52
C TYR A 234 7.58 4.44 8.34
N SER A 235 8.24 4.16 7.20
CA SER A 235 8.07 4.91 5.94
C SER A 235 6.62 4.89 5.44
N PHE A 236 5.96 3.73 5.51
CA PHE A 236 4.57 3.56 5.15
C PHE A 236 3.66 4.43 6.04
N LEU A 237 3.82 4.37 7.36
CA LEU A 237 3.04 5.24 8.25
C LEU A 237 3.33 6.72 8.02
N GLN A 238 4.59 7.11 7.83
CA GLN A 238 4.94 8.50 7.53
C GLN A 238 4.20 9.00 6.28
N ASN A 239 4.17 8.18 5.23
CA ASN A 239 3.42 8.48 4.01
C ASN A 239 1.92 8.58 4.26
N VAL A 240 1.34 7.62 5.01
CA VAL A 240 -0.08 7.63 5.37
C VAL A 240 -0.46 8.88 6.14
N LEU A 241 0.34 9.27 7.14
CA LEU A 241 0.12 10.46 7.94
C LEU A 241 0.31 11.73 7.13
N SER A 242 1.20 11.74 6.15
CA SER A 242 1.37 12.85 5.21
C SER A 242 0.30 12.91 4.11
N CYS A 243 -0.77 12.10 4.22
CA CYS A 243 -1.78 11.89 3.18
C CYS A 243 -1.16 11.59 1.80
N PHE A 244 -0.04 10.88 1.81
CA PHE A 244 0.71 10.41 0.64
C PHE A 244 0.47 8.92 0.40
N THR A 245 -0.79 8.54 0.21
CA THR A 245 -1.19 7.14 0.03
C THR A 245 -2.32 7.02 -0.99
N ASP A 246 -2.32 5.94 -1.76
CA ASP A 246 -3.35 5.65 -2.75
C ASP A 246 -4.50 4.89 -2.07
N LEU A 247 -5.57 5.58 -1.64
CA LEU A 247 -6.77 4.93 -1.11
C LEU A 247 -7.87 4.90 -2.16
N LEU A 248 -8.40 3.71 -2.44
CA LEU A 248 -9.33 3.44 -3.55
C LEU A 248 -10.79 3.28 -3.08
N PRO A 249 -11.79 3.53 -3.94
CA PRO A 249 -13.18 3.49 -3.51
C PRO A 249 -13.59 2.04 -3.27
N GLU A 250 -14.60 1.82 -2.44
CA GLU A 250 -14.92 0.47 -1.95
C GLU A 250 -15.22 -0.55 -3.07
N LYS A 251 -15.92 -0.12 -4.14
CA LYS A 251 -16.18 -0.95 -5.33
C LYS A 251 -14.91 -1.52 -5.98
N PHE A 252 -13.77 -0.85 -5.83
CA PHE A 252 -12.47 -1.35 -6.31
C PHE A 252 -12.17 -2.75 -5.76
N TYR A 253 -12.39 -2.97 -4.47
CA TYR A 253 -12.00 -4.21 -3.78
C TYR A 253 -12.97 -5.38 -4.04
N PHE A 254 -14.08 -5.10 -4.73
CA PHE A 254 -15.02 -6.12 -5.21
C PHE A 254 -14.66 -6.66 -6.59
N MET A 255 -13.80 -5.97 -7.35
CA MET A 255 -13.28 -6.47 -8.62
C MET A 255 -12.39 -7.70 -8.44
N THR A 256 -12.13 -8.44 -9.52
CA THR A 256 -11.17 -9.55 -9.54
C THR A 256 -9.78 -9.12 -9.11
N GLU A 257 -8.97 -10.05 -8.59
CA GLU A 257 -7.58 -9.76 -8.21
C GLU A 257 -6.77 -9.17 -9.38
N TYR A 258 -7.07 -9.60 -10.62
CA TYR A 258 -6.45 -9.03 -11.82
C TYR A 258 -6.92 -7.62 -12.14
N GLY A 259 -8.22 -7.34 -12.03
CA GLY A 259 -8.74 -5.97 -12.18
C GLY A 259 -8.10 -5.02 -11.17
N GLN A 260 -8.00 -5.44 -9.91
CA GLN A 260 -7.35 -4.68 -8.85
C GLN A 260 -5.86 -4.43 -9.14
N LEU A 261 -5.10 -5.48 -9.48
CA LEU A 261 -3.67 -5.36 -9.77
C LEU A 261 -3.40 -4.54 -11.05
N PHE A 262 -4.20 -4.72 -12.10
CA PHE A 262 -4.07 -3.94 -13.33
C PHE A 262 -4.22 -2.46 -13.03
N TYR A 263 -5.31 -2.07 -12.37
CA TYR A 263 -5.54 -0.66 -12.06
C TYR A 263 -4.45 -0.10 -11.14
N ARG A 264 -4.06 -0.85 -10.09
CA ARG A 264 -3.04 -0.37 -9.13
C ARG A 264 -1.64 -0.23 -9.72
N LEU A 265 -1.25 -1.08 -10.66
CA LEU A 265 0.12 -1.16 -11.16
C LEU A 265 0.31 -0.51 -12.53
N LEU A 266 -0.74 -0.46 -13.34
CA LEU A 266 -0.67 0.00 -14.73
C LEU A 266 -1.49 1.27 -14.98
N ILE A 267 -2.46 1.61 -14.14
CA ILE A 267 -3.30 2.81 -14.30
C ILE A 267 -2.90 3.90 -13.30
N LEU A 268 -2.94 3.60 -12.00
CA LEU A 268 -2.62 4.57 -10.94
C LEU A 268 -1.21 5.18 -11.06
N PRO A 269 -0.14 4.41 -11.29
CA PRO A 269 1.22 4.93 -11.13
C PRO A 269 1.71 5.86 -12.23
N TYR A 270 0.94 6.03 -13.29
CA TYR A 270 1.29 6.86 -14.44
C TYR A 270 0.49 8.17 -14.48
N TYR A 271 0.02 8.65 -13.33
CA TYR A 271 -0.57 9.99 -13.22
C TYR A 271 0.41 11.05 -13.71
N LYS A 272 0.00 11.81 -14.75
CA LYS A 272 0.76 12.87 -15.44
C LYS A 272 1.94 12.45 -16.33
N ASN A 273 2.10 11.16 -16.65
CA ASN A 273 2.98 10.67 -17.72
C ASN A 273 2.47 9.30 -18.20
N VAL A 274 1.20 9.26 -18.60
CA VAL A 274 0.51 8.01 -18.93
C VAL A 274 1.20 7.36 -20.12
N LYS A 275 1.90 6.25 -19.89
CA LYS A 275 2.23 5.32 -20.96
C LYS A 275 0.92 4.67 -21.38
N ASN A 276 0.21 5.30 -22.31
CA ASN A 276 -1.05 4.83 -22.88
C ASN A 276 -0.99 5.15 -24.38
N PRO A 277 -0.98 4.13 -25.25
CA PRO A 277 -1.28 2.74 -24.96
C PRO A 277 -0.17 1.97 -24.22
N ILE A 278 -0.56 0.90 -23.51
CA ILE A 278 0.37 -0.04 -22.86
C ILE A 278 0.50 -1.31 -23.72
N GLY A 279 1.72 -1.72 -24.00
CA GLY A 279 1.99 -2.94 -24.77
C GLY A 279 1.68 -4.23 -23.99
N LEU A 280 1.24 -5.27 -24.71
CA LEU A 280 0.92 -6.60 -24.19
C LEU A 280 2.06 -7.19 -23.35
N LYS A 281 3.30 -7.05 -23.81
CA LYS A 281 4.50 -7.56 -23.11
C LYS A 281 4.68 -6.91 -21.75
N GLU A 282 4.45 -5.60 -21.65
CA GLU A 282 4.52 -4.88 -20.37
C GLU A 282 3.42 -5.33 -19.41
N ILE A 283 2.17 -5.43 -19.89
CA ILE A 283 1.04 -5.90 -19.07
C ILE A 283 1.32 -7.31 -18.55
N LYS A 284 1.74 -8.22 -19.45
CA LYS A 284 2.10 -9.60 -19.10
C LYS A 284 3.17 -9.65 -18.01
N ASN A 285 4.21 -8.82 -18.12
CA ASN A 285 5.30 -8.75 -17.15
C ASN A 285 4.85 -8.17 -15.81
N ARG A 286 4.10 -7.05 -15.82
CA ARG A 286 3.64 -6.36 -14.60
C ARG A 286 2.59 -7.16 -13.82
N LEU A 287 1.78 -7.96 -14.50
CA LEU A 287 0.79 -8.86 -13.89
C LEU A 287 1.31 -10.29 -13.68
N VAL A 288 2.56 -10.55 -14.05
CA VAL A 288 3.23 -11.86 -13.96
C VAL A 288 2.37 -13.01 -14.52
N LEU A 289 1.78 -12.77 -15.70
CA LEU A 289 0.96 -13.76 -16.37
C LEU A 289 1.85 -14.89 -16.92
N LYS A 290 1.63 -16.11 -16.42
CA LYS A 290 2.48 -17.28 -16.72
C LYS A 290 2.32 -17.83 -18.14
N THR A 291 1.15 -17.64 -18.77
CA THR A 291 0.89 -18.25 -20.07
C THR A 291 1.71 -17.60 -21.19
N SER A 292 2.31 -18.42 -22.07
CA SER A 292 2.97 -17.99 -23.29
C SER A 292 1.97 -17.71 -24.43
N ASN A 293 0.74 -18.20 -24.33
CA ASN A 293 -0.27 -18.08 -25.37
C ASN A 293 -0.83 -16.65 -25.45
N THR A 294 -0.43 -15.93 -26.51
CA THR A 294 -0.87 -14.55 -26.79
C THR A 294 -2.39 -14.39 -26.78
N THR A 295 -3.13 -15.32 -27.40
CA THR A 295 -4.60 -15.27 -27.45
C THR A 295 -5.23 -15.35 -26.05
N MET A 296 -4.68 -16.18 -25.16
CA MET A 296 -5.16 -16.24 -23.77
C MET A 296 -4.85 -14.96 -23.00
N VAL A 297 -3.64 -14.40 -23.16
CA VAL A 297 -3.28 -13.12 -22.51
C VAL A 297 -4.22 -12.01 -22.97
N ARG A 298 -4.49 -11.90 -24.28
CA ARG A 298 -5.41 -10.91 -24.84
C ARG A 298 -6.83 -11.05 -24.27
N LYS A 299 -7.36 -12.28 -24.20
CA LYS A 299 -8.67 -12.56 -23.58
C LYS A 299 -8.71 -12.15 -22.10
N THR A 300 -7.65 -12.40 -21.34
CA THR A 300 -7.53 -11.97 -19.95
C THR A 300 -7.54 -10.45 -19.84
N ILE A 301 -6.76 -9.74 -20.67
CA ILE A 301 -6.71 -8.28 -20.65
C ILE A 301 -8.05 -7.67 -21.03
N LYS A 302 -8.72 -8.19 -22.06
CA LYS A 302 -10.05 -7.74 -22.45
C LYS A 302 -11.02 -7.82 -21.27
N ARG A 303 -11.11 -8.97 -20.59
CA ARG A 303 -11.97 -9.14 -19.40
C ARG A 303 -11.66 -8.17 -18.28
N ILE A 304 -10.36 -7.89 -18.05
CA ILE A 304 -9.93 -6.90 -17.05
C ILE A 304 -10.42 -5.49 -17.43
N LEU A 305 -10.26 -5.10 -18.69
CA LEU A 305 -10.70 -3.78 -19.17
C LEU A 305 -12.23 -3.65 -19.14
N ASP A 306 -12.96 -4.70 -19.55
CA ASP A 306 -14.42 -4.75 -19.47
C ASP A 306 -14.89 -4.59 -18.00
N GLU A 307 -14.24 -5.26 -17.05
CA GLU A 307 -14.53 -5.12 -15.61
C GLU A 307 -14.25 -3.71 -15.09
N LEU A 308 -13.12 -3.11 -15.48
CA LEU A 308 -12.76 -1.75 -15.08
C LEU A 308 -13.72 -0.71 -15.65
N GLU A 309 -14.18 -0.89 -16.88
CA GLU A 309 -15.20 -0.03 -17.50
C GLU A 309 -16.56 -0.19 -16.82
N ALA A 310 -16.99 -1.43 -16.55
CA ALA A 310 -18.24 -1.73 -15.85
C ALA A 310 -18.29 -1.15 -14.42
N ASN A 311 -17.13 -0.96 -13.78
CA ASN A 311 -17.00 -0.33 -12.47
C ASN A 311 -16.68 1.18 -12.55
N SER A 312 -16.74 1.78 -13.73
CA SER A 312 -16.48 3.20 -13.99
C SER A 312 -15.09 3.67 -13.56
N PHE A 313 -14.05 2.84 -13.69
CA PHE A 313 -12.65 3.27 -13.48
C PHE A 313 -11.99 3.78 -14.76
N ILE A 314 -12.46 3.28 -15.91
CA ILE A 314 -12.03 3.67 -17.25
C ILE A 314 -13.25 3.78 -18.18
N ARG A 315 -13.06 4.32 -19.38
CA ARG A 315 -14.02 4.28 -20.50
C ARG A 315 -13.30 4.06 -21.82
N ALA A 316 -14.04 3.57 -22.82
CA ALA A 316 -13.57 3.37 -24.19
C ALA A 316 -12.26 2.53 -24.27
N PRO A 317 -12.18 1.36 -23.61
CA PRO A 317 -11.05 0.47 -23.76
C PRO A 317 -10.95 -0.01 -25.21
N LYS A 318 -9.73 -0.02 -25.77
CA LYS A 318 -9.47 -0.51 -27.12
C LYS A 318 -8.17 -1.31 -27.18
N GLU A 319 -8.21 -2.37 -27.97
CA GLU A 319 -7.02 -3.09 -28.41
C GLU A 319 -6.55 -2.48 -29.75
N ILE A 320 -5.26 -2.17 -29.83
CA ILE A 320 -4.60 -1.61 -31.01
C ILE A 320 -3.54 -2.62 -31.44
N LYS A 321 -3.49 -2.95 -32.74
CA LYS A 321 -2.42 -3.75 -33.32
C LYS A 321 -1.48 -2.82 -34.09
N LYS A 322 -0.21 -2.76 -33.70
CA LYS A 322 0.83 -1.95 -34.37
C LYS A 322 2.09 -2.77 -34.50
N GLU A 323 2.68 -2.83 -35.70
CA GLU A 323 3.96 -3.53 -35.96
C GLU A 323 3.98 -4.99 -35.48
N GLY A 324 2.85 -5.69 -35.62
CA GLY A 324 2.71 -7.09 -35.17
C GLY A 324 2.51 -7.26 -33.66
N GLU A 325 2.60 -6.19 -32.87
CA GLU A 325 2.38 -6.19 -31.42
C GLU A 325 0.99 -5.67 -31.04
N TYR A 326 0.53 -6.09 -29.85
CA TYR A 326 -0.75 -5.68 -29.28
C TYR A 326 -0.54 -4.63 -28.19
N TYR A 327 -1.39 -3.62 -28.23
CA TYR A 327 -1.37 -2.45 -27.37
C TYR A 327 -2.79 -2.19 -26.84
N TYR A 328 -2.89 -1.66 -25.63
CA TYR A 328 -4.19 -1.41 -24.99
C TYR A 328 -4.28 0.05 -24.58
N ALA A 329 -5.32 0.71 -25.06
CA ALA A 329 -5.63 2.07 -24.68
C ALA A 329 -6.99 2.16 -23.99
N TYR A 330 -7.15 3.20 -23.18
CA TYR A 330 -8.38 3.51 -22.44
C TYR A 330 -8.35 4.97 -22.00
N ILE A 331 -9.51 5.53 -21.67
CA ILE A 331 -9.58 6.84 -21.00
C ILE A 331 -9.84 6.58 -19.52
N ARG A 332 -8.92 6.99 -18.67
CA ARG A 332 -9.12 6.91 -17.22
C ARG A 332 -10.13 7.97 -16.78
N LEU A 333 -11.06 7.58 -15.90
CA LEU A 333 -12.04 8.52 -15.32
C LEU A 333 -11.45 9.25 -14.10
N LYS A 334 -11.85 10.51 -13.89
CA LYS A 334 -11.50 11.27 -12.68
C LYS A 334 -12.23 10.69 -11.47
N TRP A 335 -11.71 10.94 -10.27
CA TRP A 335 -12.35 10.47 -9.03
C TRP A 335 -13.78 10.95 -8.83
N GLU A 336 -14.08 12.18 -9.27
CA GLU A 336 -15.42 12.76 -9.25
C GLU A 336 -16.41 11.98 -10.14
N GLU A 337 -15.91 11.33 -11.19
CA GLU A 337 -16.69 10.50 -12.12
C GLU A 337 -16.79 9.06 -11.61
N ILE A 338 -15.77 8.55 -10.92
CA ILE A 338 -15.75 7.20 -10.33
C ILE A 338 -16.74 7.09 -9.15
N ASN A 339 -16.97 8.17 -8.41
CA ASN A 339 -17.83 8.17 -7.21
C ASN A 339 -19.32 8.45 -7.48
N LYS A 340 -19.70 8.63 -8.75
CA LYS A 340 -21.10 8.57 -9.17
C LYS A 340 -21.50 7.12 -9.35
#